data_AF-A0A0F6MQ06-F1
#
_entry.id   AF-A0A0F6MQ06-F1
#
_cell.length_a   1.000
_cell.length_b   1.000
_cell.length_c   1.000
_cell.angle_alpha   90.00
_cell.angle_beta   90.00
_cell.angle_gamma   90.00
#
_symmetry.space_group_name_H-M   'P 1'
#
loop_
_entity.id
_entity.type
_entity.pdbx_description
1 polymer ?
#
loop_
_entity_poly.entity_id
_entity_poly.type
_entity_poly.pdbx_seq_one_letter_code
_entity_poly.pdbx_strand_id
1 'polypeptide(L)'
;MSQTAKMVIHDPESFHLLTIDAKKTIIKAATNTVNVQAALARKNTVNAMKNKFTLRNNFTVKQVQFDKMPEGLYSLNSIHSTVGINQKASYMERQEKGGIHKPAMGSTLAIPTDTARSGNRTKPVSKMYRVNRLRSQKVKGPFKKNIRSKKARQVARAYVSFKTGKLISFGKNLHKVTRFHSSKGHVSFKLKQVYSFSKSQTRTPPTPFFQNACEKPASDGQKIFNSQMDKLQK
;
A
#
# COMPACT_ATOMS: atom_id res chain seq x y z
N MET A 1 36.50 -27.74 -28.78
CA MET A 1 35.81 -28.98 -28.38
C MET A 1 36.27 -29.33 -26.97
N SER A 2 35.40 -29.16 -25.98
CA SER A 2 35.74 -29.43 -24.57
C SER A 2 35.68 -30.93 -24.34
N GLN A 3 36.81 -31.54 -23.95
CA GLN A 3 36.83 -32.90 -23.46
C GLN A 3 36.01 -32.95 -22.18
N THR A 4 34.75 -33.39 -22.28
CA THR A 4 33.98 -33.84 -21.12
C THR A 4 34.74 -35.01 -20.51
N ALA A 5 35.35 -34.80 -19.35
CA ALA A 5 35.95 -35.87 -18.55
C ALA A 5 34.92 -37.00 -18.43
N LYS A 6 35.20 -38.14 -19.08
CA LYS A 6 34.37 -39.34 -18.97
C LYS A 6 34.65 -39.94 -17.60
N MET A 7 33.84 -39.58 -16.61
CA MET A 7 33.83 -40.29 -15.34
C MET A 7 33.18 -41.66 -15.59
N VAL A 8 33.99 -42.71 -15.61
CA VAL A 8 33.50 -44.09 -15.75
C VAL A 8 33.28 -44.62 -14.33
N ILE A 9 32.03 -44.95 -14.01
CA ILE A 9 31.64 -45.47 -12.70
C ILE A 9 31.93 -46.96 -12.71
N HIS A 10 32.99 -47.39 -12.04
CA HIS A 10 33.44 -48.78 -12.05
C HIS A 10 33.02 -49.57 -10.80
N ASP A 11 32.62 -48.89 -9.72
CA ASP A 11 32.31 -49.50 -8.44
C ASP A 11 31.10 -48.82 -7.74
N PRO A 12 30.40 -49.54 -6.84
CA PRO A 12 29.22 -49.02 -6.15
C PRO A 12 29.47 -47.78 -5.26
N GLU A 13 30.69 -47.59 -4.73
CA GLU A 13 31.03 -46.45 -3.86
C GLU A 13 31.15 -45.16 -4.68
N SER A 14 31.79 -45.23 -5.83
CA SER A 14 31.86 -44.13 -6.81
C SER A 14 30.46 -43.70 -7.28
N PHE A 15 29.54 -44.65 -7.48
CA PHE A 15 28.14 -44.34 -7.78
C PHE A 15 27.46 -43.63 -6.60
N HIS A 16 27.67 -44.11 -5.38
CA HIS A 16 27.12 -43.51 -4.18
C HIS A 16 27.57 -42.05 -3.99
N LEU A 17 28.88 -41.77 -4.16
CA LEU A 17 29.43 -40.41 -4.10
C LEU A 17 28.82 -39.49 -5.16
N LEU A 18 28.68 -39.97 -6.40
CA LEU A 18 28.01 -39.22 -7.47
C LEU A 18 26.58 -38.85 -7.08
N THR A 19 25.81 -39.80 -6.52
CA THR A 19 24.42 -39.53 -6.13
C THR A 19 24.30 -38.51 -5.00
N ILE A 20 25.24 -38.53 -4.04
CA ILE A 20 25.31 -37.54 -2.96
C ILE A 20 25.59 -36.15 -3.54
N ASP A 21 26.58 -36.03 -4.42
CA ASP A 21 26.98 -34.75 -4.98
C ASP A 21 25.93 -34.19 -5.96
N ALA A 22 25.29 -35.07 -6.74
CA ALA A 22 24.14 -34.72 -7.56
C ALA A 22 23.00 -34.17 -6.69
N LYS A 23 22.66 -34.84 -5.58
CA LYS A 23 21.63 -34.39 -4.64
C LYS A 23 21.96 -33.03 -4.04
N LYS A 24 23.20 -32.82 -3.57
CA LYS A 24 23.67 -31.52 -3.05
C LYS A 24 23.54 -30.43 -4.10
N THR A 25 23.95 -30.71 -5.34
CA THR A 25 23.91 -29.75 -6.44
C THR A 25 22.47 -29.37 -6.81
N ILE A 26 21.56 -30.35 -6.86
CA ILE A 26 20.13 -30.14 -7.10
C ILE A 26 19.52 -29.25 -6.01
N ILE A 27 19.80 -29.53 -4.73
CA ILE A 27 19.30 -28.71 -3.60
C ILE A 27 19.82 -27.28 -3.72
N LYS A 28 21.12 -27.09 -3.96
CA LYS A 28 21.72 -25.77 -4.13
C LYS A 28 21.11 -24.99 -5.30
N ALA A 29 20.90 -25.65 -6.43
CA ALA A 29 20.27 -25.06 -7.61
C ALA A 29 18.80 -24.67 -7.33
N ALA A 30 18.04 -25.53 -6.68
CA ALA A 30 16.66 -25.26 -6.27
C ALA A 30 16.58 -24.07 -5.31
N THR A 31 17.41 -24.04 -4.26
CA THR A 31 17.50 -22.91 -3.31
C THR A 31 17.86 -21.60 -4.01
N ASN A 32 18.81 -21.61 -4.93
CA ASN A 32 19.16 -20.40 -5.70
C ASN A 32 18.03 -19.96 -6.63
N THR A 33 17.32 -20.89 -7.24
CA THR A 33 16.20 -20.60 -8.14
C THR A 33 15.07 -19.88 -7.41
N VAL A 34 14.62 -20.40 -6.26
CA VAL A 34 13.56 -19.76 -5.47
C VAL A 34 13.99 -18.39 -4.96
N ASN A 35 15.25 -18.22 -4.57
CA ASN A 35 15.81 -16.94 -4.13
C ASN A 35 15.83 -15.90 -5.26
N VAL A 36 16.24 -16.29 -6.47
CA VAL A 36 16.24 -15.41 -7.65
C VAL A 36 14.82 -15.03 -8.06
N GLN A 37 13.89 -15.99 -8.06
CA GLN A 37 12.48 -15.73 -8.35
C GLN A 37 11.88 -14.75 -7.34
N ALA A 38 12.16 -14.90 -6.04
CA ALA A 38 11.73 -13.98 -5.00
C ALA A 38 12.32 -12.57 -5.19
N ALA A 39 13.61 -12.46 -5.53
CA ALA A 39 14.25 -11.18 -5.81
C ALA A 39 13.64 -10.47 -7.04
N LEU A 40 13.34 -11.22 -8.11
CA LEU A 40 12.65 -10.72 -9.30
C LEU A 40 11.22 -10.29 -9.00
N ALA A 41 10.48 -11.09 -8.21
CA ALA A 41 9.13 -10.76 -7.78
C ALA A 41 9.09 -9.45 -6.97
N ARG A 42 10.06 -9.24 -6.07
CA ARG A 42 10.23 -7.96 -5.38
C ARG A 42 10.46 -6.81 -6.36
N LYS A 43 11.37 -6.98 -7.33
CA LYS A 43 11.66 -5.94 -8.35
C LYS A 43 10.41 -5.59 -9.15
N ASN A 44 9.66 -6.60 -9.61
CA ASN A 44 8.41 -6.42 -10.37
C ASN A 44 7.34 -5.73 -9.53
N THR A 45 7.19 -6.14 -8.27
CA THR A 45 6.28 -5.52 -7.31
C THR A 45 6.58 -4.04 -7.13
N VAL A 46 7.85 -3.69 -6.91
CA VAL A 46 8.29 -2.29 -6.78
C VAL A 46 8.00 -1.49 -8.04
N ASN A 47 8.22 -2.06 -9.22
CA ASN A 47 7.92 -1.41 -10.49
C ASN A 47 6.41 -1.21 -10.70
N ALA A 48 5.60 -2.23 -10.38
CA ALA A 48 4.14 -2.14 -10.44
C ALA A 48 3.60 -1.04 -9.51
N MET A 49 4.12 -0.95 -8.28
CA MET A 49 3.78 0.12 -7.34
C MET A 49 4.16 1.50 -7.90
N LYS A 50 5.39 1.66 -8.42
CA LYS A 50 5.85 2.93 -9.01
C LYS A 50 4.96 3.39 -10.16
N ASN A 51 4.48 2.47 -11.00
CA ASN A 51 3.69 2.81 -12.18
C ASN A 51 2.23 3.06 -11.83
N LYS A 52 1.60 2.16 -11.06
CA LYS A 52 0.15 2.12 -10.85
C LYS A 52 -0.32 2.98 -9.67
N PHE A 53 0.53 3.27 -8.68
CA PHE A 53 0.06 3.88 -7.44
C PHE A 53 0.18 5.39 -7.52
N THR A 54 -0.86 6.11 -7.07
CA THR A 54 -0.83 7.58 -6.98
C THR A 54 0.06 8.07 -5.83
N LEU A 55 0.20 7.26 -4.78
CA LEU A 55 1.00 7.58 -3.59
C LEU A 55 2.40 6.96 -3.68
N ARG A 56 3.13 7.30 -4.75
CA ARG A 56 4.52 6.89 -5.02
C ARG A 56 5.45 7.43 -3.93
N ASN A 57 5.48 6.81 -2.76
CA ASN A 57 6.37 7.22 -1.69
C ASN A 57 7.45 6.16 -1.45
N ASN A 58 8.65 6.62 -1.08
CA ASN A 58 9.78 5.75 -0.74
C ASN A 58 9.47 4.86 0.47
N PHE A 59 8.52 5.25 1.32
CA PHE A 59 8.13 4.45 2.49
C PHE A 59 7.50 3.11 2.07
N THR A 60 6.53 3.10 1.16
CA THR A 60 5.81 1.93 0.67
C THR A 60 6.74 0.97 -0.05
N VAL A 61 7.58 1.51 -0.95
CA VAL A 61 8.55 0.72 -1.70
C VAL A 61 9.56 0.04 -0.76
N LYS A 62 10.00 0.73 0.30
CA LYS A 62 10.91 0.16 1.31
C LYS A 62 10.27 -0.96 2.14
N GLN A 63 8.93 -1.05 2.21
CA GLN A 63 8.25 -2.11 2.95
C GLN A 63 8.15 -3.42 2.17
N VAL A 64 8.49 -3.45 0.88
CA VAL A 64 8.54 -4.69 0.09
C VAL A 64 9.84 -5.41 0.37
N GLN A 65 9.74 -6.53 1.07
CA GLN A 65 10.86 -7.36 1.51
C GLN A 65 10.74 -8.74 0.89
N PHE A 66 11.87 -9.43 0.82
CA PHE A 66 11.90 -10.86 0.51
C PHE A 66 12.85 -11.52 1.49
N ASP A 67 12.50 -12.72 1.92
CA ASP A 67 13.36 -13.51 2.78
C ASP A 67 14.03 -14.58 1.93
N LYS A 68 15.37 -14.49 1.88
CA LYS A 68 16.21 -15.46 1.18
C LYS A 68 16.22 -16.74 2.01
N MET A 69 16.05 -17.87 1.36
CA MET A 69 16.34 -19.15 1.99
C MET A 69 17.86 -19.28 2.21
N PRO A 70 18.31 -19.61 3.43
CA PRO A 70 19.73 -19.79 3.72
C PRO A 70 20.33 -20.96 2.93
N GLU A 71 21.65 -20.98 2.85
CA GLU A 71 22.37 -22.11 2.25
C GLU A 71 22.38 -23.29 3.22
N GLY A 72 22.06 -24.49 2.73
CA GLY A 72 21.94 -25.67 3.56
C GLY A 72 21.38 -26.87 2.81
N LEU A 73 21.34 -28.01 3.50
CA LEU A 73 20.73 -29.25 3.00
C LEU A 73 19.28 -29.32 3.44
N TYR A 74 18.37 -29.10 2.50
CA TYR A 74 16.93 -29.09 2.72
C TYR A 74 16.26 -30.20 1.93
N SER A 75 15.13 -30.70 2.41
CA SER A 75 14.25 -31.50 1.58
C SER A 75 13.64 -30.60 0.50
N LEU A 76 13.45 -31.11 -0.73
CA LEU A 76 12.94 -30.29 -1.84
C LEU A 76 11.61 -29.61 -1.50
N ASN A 77 10.72 -30.30 -0.77
CA ASN A 77 9.41 -29.77 -0.35
C ASN A 77 9.52 -28.63 0.67
N SER A 78 10.65 -28.49 1.36
CA SER A 78 10.90 -27.40 2.29
C SER A 78 11.56 -26.18 1.63
N ILE A 79 11.98 -26.30 0.36
CA ILE A 79 12.63 -25.21 -0.36
C ILE A 79 11.60 -24.17 -0.78
N HIS A 80 11.63 -23.01 -0.12
CA HIS A 80 10.77 -21.89 -0.44
C HIS A 80 11.46 -20.55 -0.13
N SER A 81 11.02 -19.50 -0.78
CA SER A 81 11.41 -18.12 -0.47
C SER A 81 10.17 -17.26 -0.45
N THR A 82 10.10 -16.34 0.49
CA THR A 82 8.91 -15.51 0.68
C THR A 82 9.17 -14.11 0.15
N VAL A 83 8.15 -13.52 -0.44
CA VAL A 83 8.10 -12.09 -0.74
C VAL A 83 6.88 -11.55 -0.01
N GLY A 84 7.01 -10.38 0.61
CA GLY A 84 5.93 -9.82 1.39
C GLY A 84 6.04 -8.33 1.60
N ILE A 85 4.98 -7.77 2.17
CA ILE A 85 4.92 -6.38 2.60
C ILE A 85 4.94 -6.36 4.12
N ASN A 86 5.83 -5.58 4.70
CA ASN A 86 5.93 -5.43 6.14
C ASN A 86 4.60 -4.94 6.74
N GLN A 87 4.26 -5.39 7.96
CA GLN A 87 3.06 -4.99 8.70
C GLN A 87 2.90 -3.48 8.84
N LYS A 88 4.01 -2.70 8.85
CA LYS A 88 3.98 -1.23 8.83
C LYS A 88 3.21 -0.65 7.64
N ALA A 89 3.07 -1.39 6.55
CA ALA A 89 2.25 -1.07 5.39
C ALA A 89 1.07 -2.03 5.21
N SER A 90 0.41 -2.45 6.30
CA SER A 90 -0.79 -3.30 6.30
C SER A 90 -1.93 -2.83 5.38
N TYR A 91 -2.00 -1.53 5.08
CA TYR A 91 -2.95 -1.01 4.11
C TYR A 91 -2.74 -1.56 2.69
N MET A 92 -1.55 -2.05 2.36
CA MET A 92 -1.23 -2.67 1.07
C MET A 92 -1.86 -4.05 0.94
N GLU A 93 -1.88 -4.83 2.01
CA GLU A 93 -2.60 -6.10 2.03
C GLU A 93 -4.09 -5.88 1.74
N ARG A 94 -4.68 -4.82 2.31
CA ARG A 94 -6.06 -4.43 2.01
C ARG A 94 -6.26 -3.99 0.57
N GLN A 95 -5.24 -3.43 -0.09
CA GLN A 95 -5.33 -3.10 -1.52
C GLN A 95 -5.24 -4.35 -2.39
N GLU A 96 -4.42 -5.32 -1.99
CA GLU A 96 -4.26 -6.59 -2.69
C GLU A 96 -5.54 -7.43 -2.60
N LYS A 97 -5.95 -7.77 -1.38
CA LYS A 97 -7.06 -8.69 -1.09
C LYS A 97 -8.43 -8.00 -1.06
N GLY A 98 -8.45 -6.68 -1.11
CA GLY A 98 -9.64 -5.89 -0.79
C GLY A 98 -9.94 -5.93 0.71
N GLY A 99 -11.03 -5.28 1.10
CA GLY A 99 -11.56 -5.39 2.46
C GLY A 99 -12.16 -4.11 3.00
N ILE A 100 -12.48 -4.15 4.30
CA ILE A 100 -13.14 -3.06 5.01
C ILE A 100 -12.15 -2.43 5.99
N HIS A 101 -11.99 -1.12 5.89
CA HIS A 101 -11.28 -0.34 6.91
C HIS A 101 -12.28 0.28 7.87
N LYS A 102 -12.11 -0.04 9.15
CA LYS A 102 -12.75 0.64 10.28
C LYS A 102 -11.69 1.43 11.06
N PRO A 103 -12.04 2.58 11.64
CA PRO A 103 -11.13 3.31 12.53
C PRO A 103 -10.88 2.51 13.81
N ALA A 104 -9.69 2.67 14.39
CA ALA A 104 -9.24 1.88 15.55
C ALA A 104 -10.05 2.16 16.84
N MET A 105 -10.52 3.38 17.02
CA MET A 105 -11.43 3.76 18.10
C MET A 105 -12.76 4.19 17.46
N GLY A 106 -13.90 3.72 18.00
CA GLY A 106 -15.27 3.73 17.45
C GLY A 106 -15.85 5.09 17.01
N SER A 107 -15.12 5.76 16.13
CA SER A 107 -15.35 7.07 15.56
C SER A 107 -15.70 6.92 14.08
N THR A 108 -16.04 8.02 13.43
CA THR A 108 -16.24 8.06 11.98
C THR A 108 -14.93 8.36 11.26
N LEU A 109 -14.79 7.84 10.04
CA LEU A 109 -13.60 8.08 9.23
C LEU A 109 -13.53 9.53 8.76
N ALA A 110 -12.36 10.14 8.89
CA ALA A 110 -12.08 11.46 8.32
C ALA A 110 -11.78 11.32 6.82
N ILE A 111 -12.82 11.42 5.99
CA ILE A 111 -12.70 11.27 4.53
C ILE A 111 -12.51 12.66 3.88
N PRO A 112 -11.34 12.94 3.28
CA PRO A 112 -11.10 14.22 2.60
C PRO A 112 -11.94 14.31 1.31
N THR A 113 -12.54 15.46 1.06
CA THR A 113 -13.25 15.76 -0.19
C THR A 113 -12.30 16.34 -1.24
N ASP A 114 -12.81 16.59 -2.45
CA ASP A 114 -12.06 17.23 -3.55
C ASP A 114 -11.53 18.62 -3.14
N THR A 115 -12.27 19.34 -2.28
CA THR A 115 -11.81 20.62 -1.70
C THR A 115 -10.50 20.47 -0.94
N ALA A 116 -10.32 19.37 -0.19
CA ALA A 116 -9.09 19.11 0.55
C ALA A 116 -7.91 18.77 -0.38
N ARG A 117 -8.19 18.41 -1.64
CA ARG A 117 -7.25 17.98 -2.68
C ARG A 117 -7.12 19.00 -3.83
N SER A 118 -7.38 20.28 -3.54
CA SER A 118 -7.30 21.36 -4.54
C SER A 118 -8.19 21.13 -5.78
N GLY A 119 -9.36 20.53 -5.56
CA GLY A 119 -10.38 20.28 -6.59
C GLY A 119 -10.20 19.00 -7.41
N ASN A 120 -9.14 18.21 -7.19
CA ASN A 120 -8.87 17.01 -7.98
C ASN A 120 -8.61 15.78 -7.09
N ARG A 121 -9.35 14.69 -7.32
CA ARG A 121 -9.19 13.42 -6.60
C ARG A 121 -7.83 12.77 -6.78
N THR A 122 -7.17 12.97 -7.91
CA THR A 122 -5.84 12.42 -8.19
C THR A 122 -4.74 13.14 -7.41
N LYS A 123 -5.00 14.35 -6.92
CA LYS A 123 -4.04 15.11 -6.12
C LYS A 123 -4.06 14.64 -4.67
N PRO A 124 -2.89 14.66 -3.99
CA PRO A 124 -2.83 14.40 -2.57
C PRO A 124 -3.59 15.49 -1.80
N VAL A 125 -4.00 15.16 -0.56
CA VAL A 125 -4.55 16.14 0.37
C VAL A 125 -3.51 17.24 0.61
N SER A 126 -3.91 18.49 0.45
CA SER A 126 -3.06 19.65 0.69
C SER A 126 -2.45 19.59 2.09
N LYS A 127 -1.19 20.03 2.24
CA LYS A 127 -0.47 20.03 3.53
C LYS A 127 -1.30 20.68 4.63
N MET A 128 -2.05 21.74 4.34
CA MET A 128 -2.93 22.44 5.28
C MET A 128 -4.08 21.56 5.79
N TYR A 129 -4.59 20.64 4.96
CA TYR A 129 -5.76 19.81 5.27
C TYR A 129 -5.40 18.38 5.69
N ARG A 130 -4.14 18.09 6.02
CA ARG A 130 -3.77 16.78 6.57
C ARG A 130 -4.49 16.53 7.91
N VAL A 131 -4.89 15.27 8.15
CA VAL A 131 -5.70 14.88 9.31
C VAL A 131 -5.07 15.33 10.64
N ASN A 132 -3.75 15.20 10.79
CA ASN A 132 -2.99 15.62 11.97
C ASN A 132 -3.02 17.14 12.22
N ARG A 133 -3.31 17.96 11.20
CA ARG A 133 -3.42 19.43 11.30
C ARG A 133 -4.86 19.91 11.44
N LEU A 134 -5.87 19.04 11.33
CA LEU A 134 -7.27 19.47 11.38
C LEU A 134 -7.65 20.15 12.71
N ARG A 135 -7.05 19.71 13.83
CA ARG A 135 -7.30 20.33 15.14
C ARG A 135 -6.84 21.79 15.20
N SER A 136 -5.68 22.12 14.64
CA SER A 136 -5.17 23.50 14.62
C SER A 136 -5.88 24.36 13.58
N GLN A 137 -6.35 23.76 12.49
CA GLN A 137 -7.08 24.43 11.42
C GLN A 137 -8.56 24.65 11.74
N LYS A 138 -9.10 24.03 12.80
CA LYS A 138 -10.49 24.23 13.22
C LYS A 138 -10.62 25.48 14.10
N VAL A 139 -11.68 26.25 13.90
CA VAL A 139 -12.04 27.34 14.83
C VAL A 139 -12.30 26.74 16.22
N LYS A 140 -11.54 27.18 17.22
CA LYS A 140 -11.62 26.68 18.61
C LYS A 140 -12.83 27.27 19.34
N GLY A 141 -13.37 26.45 20.25
CA GLY A 141 -14.16 26.90 21.40
C GLY A 141 -15.60 27.39 21.12
N PRO A 142 -16.40 27.56 22.18
CA PRO A 142 -17.63 28.30 22.11
C PRO A 142 -17.32 29.78 21.86
N PHE A 143 -17.97 30.37 20.86
CA PHE A 143 -18.08 31.83 20.79
C PHE A 143 -18.64 32.33 22.11
N LYS A 144 -18.10 33.47 22.59
CA LYS A 144 -18.40 34.09 23.90
C LYS A 144 -19.82 33.75 24.33
N LYS A 145 -19.97 33.19 25.54
CA LYS A 145 -21.26 32.79 26.14
C LYS A 145 -22.31 33.92 26.11
N ASN A 146 -21.86 35.17 25.90
CA ASN A 146 -22.64 36.40 25.81
C ASN A 146 -23.60 36.45 24.60
N ILE A 147 -23.41 35.65 23.54
CA ILE A 147 -24.37 35.58 22.43
C ILE A 147 -25.44 34.52 22.76
N ARG A 148 -26.63 34.96 23.19
CA ARG A 148 -27.76 34.08 23.55
C ARG A 148 -28.22 33.20 22.38
N SER A 149 -28.36 33.75 21.17
CA SER A 149 -28.88 33.00 20.01
C SER A 149 -27.90 31.97 19.43
N LYS A 150 -28.35 30.72 19.28
CA LYS A 150 -27.60 29.64 18.64
C LYS A 150 -27.25 29.95 17.18
N LYS A 151 -28.18 30.56 16.43
CA LYS A 151 -27.97 30.97 15.03
C LYS A 151 -26.90 32.07 14.94
N ALA A 152 -27.00 33.10 15.77
CA ALA A 152 -26.01 34.18 15.81
C ALA A 152 -24.60 33.66 16.17
N ARG A 153 -24.49 32.72 17.12
CA ARG A 153 -23.20 32.04 17.43
C ARG A 153 -22.63 31.29 16.23
N GLN A 154 -23.46 30.66 15.40
CA GLN A 154 -22.99 29.97 14.20
C GLN A 154 -22.51 30.95 13.12
N VAL A 155 -23.24 32.06 12.91
CA VAL A 155 -22.83 33.13 11.98
C VAL A 155 -21.50 33.74 12.41
N ALA A 156 -21.34 34.06 13.70
CA ALA A 156 -20.08 34.58 14.24
C ALA A 156 -18.92 33.58 14.06
N ARG A 157 -19.16 32.28 14.30
CA ARG A 157 -18.18 31.21 14.00
C ARG A 157 -17.77 31.17 12.55
N ALA A 158 -18.75 31.25 11.65
CA ALA A 158 -18.49 31.28 10.23
C ALA A 158 -17.67 32.52 9.85
N TYR A 159 -17.93 33.66 10.48
CA TYR A 159 -17.23 34.91 10.17
C TYR A 159 -15.75 34.84 10.55
N VAL A 160 -15.42 34.34 11.75
CA VAL A 160 -14.03 34.13 12.15
C VAL A 160 -13.35 33.09 11.27
N SER A 161 -14.04 32.00 10.91
CA SER A 161 -13.51 31.01 9.97
C SER A 161 -13.18 31.63 8.61
N PHE A 162 -14.05 32.49 8.09
CA PHE A 162 -13.84 33.16 6.82
C PHE A 162 -12.66 34.13 6.89
N LYS A 163 -12.58 34.98 7.92
CA LYS A 163 -11.47 35.93 8.12
C LYS A 163 -10.12 35.24 8.35
N THR A 164 -10.11 34.11 9.08
CA THR A 164 -8.86 33.40 9.42
C THR A 164 -8.51 32.26 8.47
N GLY A 165 -9.38 31.94 7.50
CA GLY A 165 -9.22 30.78 6.61
C GLY A 165 -9.41 29.42 7.30
N LYS A 166 -9.77 29.38 8.59
CA LYS A 166 -9.95 28.16 9.39
C LYS A 166 -11.23 27.41 9.01
N LEU A 167 -11.32 26.14 9.41
CA LEU A 167 -12.47 25.27 9.21
C LEU A 167 -13.50 25.40 10.34
N ILE A 168 -14.78 25.24 10.00
CA ILE A 168 -15.86 25.11 10.99
C ILE A 168 -16.44 23.70 11.00
N SER A 169 -16.96 23.31 12.16
CA SER A 169 -17.80 22.13 12.28
C SER A 169 -19.24 22.50 11.93
N PHE A 170 -19.83 21.81 10.97
CA PHE A 170 -21.25 21.95 10.61
C PHE A 170 -21.80 20.58 10.23
N GLY A 171 -22.94 20.18 10.79
CA GLY A 171 -23.56 18.86 10.50
C GLY A 171 -22.61 17.67 10.66
N LYS A 172 -21.82 17.62 11.75
CA LYS A 172 -20.76 16.62 12.04
C LYS A 172 -19.56 16.63 11.07
N ASN A 173 -19.58 17.44 10.02
CA ASN A 173 -18.52 17.57 9.02
C ASN A 173 -17.65 18.81 9.23
N LEU A 174 -16.52 18.88 8.51
CA LEU A 174 -15.66 20.08 8.50
C LEU A 174 -15.77 20.81 7.16
N HIS A 175 -15.99 22.12 7.25
CA HIS A 175 -16.24 22.98 6.10
C HIS A 175 -15.35 24.21 6.10
N LYS A 176 -15.02 24.69 4.90
CA LYS A 176 -14.50 26.04 4.66
C LYS A 176 -15.67 26.97 4.35
N VAL A 177 -15.73 28.11 5.02
CA VAL A 177 -16.65 29.19 4.66
C VAL A 177 -16.08 29.93 3.46
N THR A 178 -16.89 30.13 2.43
CA THR A 178 -16.42 30.69 1.14
C THR A 178 -17.00 32.05 0.81
N ARG A 179 -18.22 32.33 1.25
CA ARG A 179 -18.91 33.59 0.97
C ARG A 179 -19.98 33.83 2.04
N PHE A 180 -20.24 35.11 2.32
CA PHE A 180 -21.39 35.57 3.08
C PHE A 180 -22.42 36.21 2.16
N HIS A 181 -23.69 36.08 2.51
CA HIS A 181 -24.78 36.76 1.83
C HIS A 181 -25.72 37.36 2.86
N SER A 182 -26.04 38.63 2.70
CA SER A 182 -26.99 39.37 3.54
C SER A 182 -28.22 39.74 2.72
N SER A 183 -29.41 39.42 3.23
CA SER A 183 -30.68 39.80 2.62
C SER A 183 -31.73 40.04 3.71
N LYS A 184 -32.48 41.15 3.60
CA LYS A 184 -33.57 41.53 4.52
C LYS A 184 -33.22 41.38 6.01
N GLY A 185 -32.04 41.88 6.43
CA GLY A 185 -31.57 41.79 7.82
C GLY A 185 -31.06 40.41 8.27
N HIS A 186 -31.06 39.40 7.40
CA HIS A 186 -30.52 38.07 7.68
C HIS A 186 -29.16 37.85 7.02
N VAL A 187 -28.25 37.23 7.76
CA VAL A 187 -26.91 36.85 7.28
C VAL A 187 -26.80 35.34 7.14
N SER A 188 -26.43 34.89 5.94
CA SER A 188 -26.20 33.49 5.59
C SER A 188 -24.77 33.32 5.03
N PHE A 189 -24.29 32.08 4.96
CA PHE A 189 -22.94 31.78 4.47
C PHE A 189 -22.88 30.47 3.67
N LYS A 190 -22.01 30.46 2.66
CA LYS A 190 -21.79 29.29 1.79
C LYS A 190 -20.64 28.43 2.29
N LEU A 191 -20.90 27.14 2.46
CA LEU A 191 -19.93 26.15 2.90
C LEU A 191 -19.42 25.32 1.73
N LYS A 192 -18.11 25.04 1.74
CA LYS A 192 -17.51 23.95 0.97
C LYS A 192 -17.00 22.90 1.95
N GLN A 193 -17.50 21.68 1.83
CA GLN A 193 -17.05 20.57 2.68
C GLN A 193 -15.59 20.22 2.35
N VAL A 194 -14.78 20.09 3.39
CA VAL A 194 -13.36 19.70 3.31
C VAL A 194 -13.17 18.27 3.81
N TYR A 195 -13.89 17.89 4.87
CA TYR A 195 -13.91 16.52 5.36
C TYR A 195 -15.34 16.05 5.62
N SER A 196 -15.61 14.82 5.19
CA SER A 196 -16.77 14.05 5.58
C SER A 196 -16.42 13.12 6.74
N PHE A 197 -17.31 13.06 7.71
CA PHE A 197 -17.28 12.14 8.85
C PHE A 197 -18.55 11.30 8.89
N SER A 198 -19.18 11.05 7.73
CA SER A 198 -20.46 10.33 7.67
C SER A 198 -20.32 8.81 7.66
N LYS A 199 -19.14 8.28 7.30
CA LYS A 199 -18.92 6.85 7.17
C LYS A 199 -18.15 6.30 8.38
N SER A 200 -18.67 5.23 8.97
CA SER A 200 -17.97 4.43 9.99
C SER A 200 -16.93 3.48 9.37
N GLN A 201 -17.04 3.21 8.07
CA GLN A 201 -16.16 2.28 7.35
C GLN A 201 -15.96 2.66 5.88
N THR A 202 -14.87 2.18 5.29
CA THR A 202 -14.61 2.27 3.85
C THR A 202 -14.30 0.90 3.27
N ARG A 203 -14.89 0.59 2.12
CA ARG A 203 -14.60 -0.63 1.35
C ARG A 203 -13.53 -0.31 0.31
N THR A 204 -12.50 -1.14 0.24
CA THR A 204 -11.50 -1.13 -0.81
C THR A 204 -11.73 -2.38 -1.67
N PRO A 205 -11.93 -2.24 -2.99
CA PRO A 205 -11.99 -3.40 -3.87
C PRO A 205 -10.59 -4.07 -3.95
N PRO A 206 -10.53 -5.39 -4.20
CA PRO A 206 -9.27 -6.07 -4.44
C PRO A 206 -8.61 -5.56 -5.72
N THR A 207 -7.29 -5.41 -5.66
CA THR A 207 -6.44 -5.03 -6.80
C THR A 207 -5.19 -5.90 -6.71
N PRO A 208 -5.20 -7.11 -7.32
CA PRO A 208 -4.13 -8.09 -7.14
C PRO A 208 -2.88 -7.69 -7.93
N PHE A 209 -2.12 -6.72 -7.43
CA PHE A 209 -0.90 -6.24 -8.06
C PHE A 209 0.32 -7.06 -7.60
N PHE A 210 0.27 -7.60 -6.39
CA PHE A 210 1.34 -8.36 -5.78
C PHE A 210 1.36 -9.81 -6.29
N GLN A 211 0.20 -10.48 -6.31
CA GLN A 211 0.07 -11.84 -6.82
C GLN A 211 0.61 -11.94 -8.26
N ASN A 212 0.16 -11.05 -9.15
CA ASN A 212 0.62 -10.97 -10.53
C ASN A 212 2.14 -10.73 -10.66
N ALA A 213 2.75 -10.03 -9.70
CA ALA A 213 4.19 -9.76 -9.70
C ALA A 213 5.03 -10.98 -9.26
N CYS A 214 4.42 -11.91 -8.50
CA CYS A 214 5.04 -13.15 -8.04
C CYS A 214 4.87 -14.30 -9.05
N GLU A 215 3.70 -14.43 -9.67
CA GLU A 215 3.42 -15.54 -10.62
C GLU A 215 4.27 -15.46 -11.89
N LYS A 216 4.57 -14.25 -12.37
CA LYS A 216 5.34 -14.06 -13.60
C LYS A 216 6.77 -14.63 -13.51
N PRO A 217 7.62 -14.26 -12.53
CA PRO A 217 8.94 -14.85 -12.37
C PRO A 217 8.93 -16.38 -12.20
N ALA A 218 7.92 -16.93 -11.52
CA ALA A 218 7.78 -18.38 -11.36
C ALA A 218 7.50 -19.06 -12.70
N SER A 219 6.55 -18.53 -13.48
CA SER A 219 6.23 -19.03 -14.83
C SER A 219 7.41 -18.91 -15.79
N ASP A 220 8.10 -17.76 -15.80
CA ASP A 220 9.26 -17.54 -16.65
C ASP A 220 10.41 -18.49 -16.28
N GLY A 221 10.64 -18.73 -14.99
CA GLY A 221 11.62 -19.70 -14.49
C GLY A 221 11.32 -21.13 -14.94
N GLN A 222 10.05 -21.55 -14.84
CA GLN A 222 9.64 -22.89 -15.30
C GLN A 222 9.82 -23.05 -16.81
N LYS A 223 9.50 -22.03 -17.60
CA LYS A 223 9.70 -22.05 -19.06
C LYS A 223 11.17 -22.19 -19.44
N ILE A 224 12.06 -21.45 -18.76
CA ILE A 224 13.51 -21.55 -18.98
C ILE A 224 13.99 -22.96 -18.63
N PHE A 225 13.55 -23.50 -17.49
CA PHE A 225 13.91 -24.85 -17.07
C PHE A 225 13.49 -25.90 -18.12
N ASN A 226 12.22 -25.90 -18.51
CA ASN A 226 11.70 -26.83 -19.52
C ASN A 226 12.48 -26.72 -20.83
N SER A 227 12.73 -25.50 -21.30
CA SER A 227 13.48 -25.28 -22.55
C SER A 227 14.93 -25.81 -22.50
N GLN A 228 15.58 -25.81 -21.33
CA GLN A 228 16.92 -26.41 -21.20
C GLN A 228 16.85 -27.94 -21.12
N MET A 229 15.84 -28.50 -20.46
CA MET A 229 15.64 -29.96 -20.40
C MET A 229 15.31 -30.53 -21.78
N ASP A 230 14.46 -29.86 -22.56
CA ASP A 230 14.11 -30.27 -23.92
C ASP A 230 15.33 -30.32 -24.86
N LYS A 231 16.36 -29.49 -24.60
CA LYS A 231 17.62 -29.51 -25.36
C LYS A 231 18.52 -30.69 -25.00
N LEU A 232 18.40 -31.21 -23.78
CA LEU A 232 19.19 -32.33 -23.29
C LEU A 232 18.58 -33.69 -23.64
N GLN A 233 17.31 -33.71 -24.05
CA GLN A 233 16.57 -34.90 -24.50
C GLN A 233 16.66 -35.16 -26.01
N LYS A 234 17.33 -34.27 -26.76
CA LYS A 234 17.62 -34.42 -28.19
C LYS A 234 19.08 -34.79 -28.40
#